data_AF-A0A0D2Q8S3-F1
#
_entry.id   AF-A0A0D2Q8S3-F1
#
_cell.length_a   1.000
_cell.length_b   1.000
_cell.length_c   1.000
_cell.angle_alpha   90.00
_cell.angle_beta   90.00
_cell.angle_gamma   90.00
#
_symmetry.space_group_name_H-M   'P 1'
#
loop_
_entity.id
_entity.type
_entity.pdbx_description
1 polymer ?
#
loop_
_entity_poly.entity_id
_entity_poly.type
_entity_poly.pdbx_seq_one_letter_code
_entity_poly.pdbx_strand_id
1 'polypeptide(L)'
;MAYLTRIPVGRIFGFWSRSFSSPIKNPFFSSTLSHVPSYKISTTAHYSSPSPSPPPPLSAAMNTQVFSSSSRWRPMCLYFTQGKCTQMDDPSHLEKFNHDCSKDLQVNGTDIEKKCSQNVDFLLVIDLEGKVEILEFPVLLIDAKSLSLVDFFHRVWHDTAQPFKEVMQQFEAWLSQHNLWEKEKGSRLTRAAFVTCGNWDLKTKIPQQCEVSGIKLPPYFMEWINLKDVYLNFYGREARGMMSMMKQLEIPLLGCHHLGIDDSKNIARVLQRMLVDGALMQVTAKRNPGSQKVEFLFENRIQHPSRQRR
;
A
#
# COMPACT_ATOMS: atom_id res chain seq x y z
N MET A 1 -22.71 -23.25 17.42
CA MET A 1 -23.27 -22.17 18.24
C MET A 1 -22.12 -21.29 18.72
N ALA A 2 -22.02 -20.07 18.19
CA ALA A 2 -21.37 -18.92 18.81
C ALA A 2 -21.85 -17.69 18.02
N TYR A 3 -22.61 -16.84 18.70
CA TYR A 3 -23.24 -15.65 18.15
C TYR A 3 -22.20 -14.55 17.95
N LEU A 4 -22.07 -14.00 16.74
CA LEU A 4 -21.46 -12.70 16.51
C LEU A 4 -22.59 -11.66 16.47
N THR A 5 -22.57 -10.79 17.47
CA THR A 5 -23.48 -9.67 17.67
C THR A 5 -23.31 -8.63 16.56
N ARG A 6 -24.43 -8.30 15.91
CA ARG A 6 -24.58 -7.22 14.93
C ARG A 6 -24.53 -5.86 15.63
N ILE A 7 -23.76 -4.91 15.08
CA ILE A 7 -23.89 -3.48 15.40
C ILE A 7 -24.66 -2.82 14.24
N PRO A 8 -25.80 -2.15 14.47
CA PRO A 8 -26.52 -1.44 13.42
C PRO A 8 -26.02 0.01 13.34
N VAL A 9 -25.61 0.47 12.16
CA VAL A 9 -25.39 1.89 11.90
C VAL A 9 -26.68 2.47 11.32
N GLY A 10 -27.33 3.31 12.12
CA GLY A 10 -28.57 3.98 11.79
C GLY A 10 -28.41 5.06 10.72
N ARG A 11 -29.50 5.25 9.98
CA ARG A 11 -29.78 6.34 9.03
C ARG A 11 -29.69 7.72 9.71
N ILE A 12 -29.03 8.68 9.07
CA ILE A 12 -29.43 10.10 9.11
C ILE A 12 -29.31 10.67 7.69
N PHE A 13 -30.42 11.20 7.19
CA PHE A 13 -30.56 11.95 5.94
C PHE A 13 -30.09 13.39 6.11
N GLY A 14 -29.61 14.02 5.03
CA GLY A 14 -29.46 15.48 4.95
C GLY A 14 -28.83 15.93 3.64
N PHE A 15 -29.67 16.34 2.68
CA PHE A 15 -29.28 17.06 1.46
C PHE A 15 -28.50 18.33 1.80
N TRP A 16 -27.42 18.63 1.07
CA TRP A 16 -27.20 19.96 0.48
C TRP A 16 -26.20 19.87 -0.68
N SER A 17 -26.64 20.37 -1.83
CA SER A 17 -25.84 20.64 -3.01
C SER A 17 -25.06 21.95 -2.84
N ARG A 18 -23.76 21.98 -3.16
CA ARG A 18 -23.14 23.04 -3.98
C ARG A 18 -21.64 22.81 -4.25
N SER A 19 -21.35 22.99 -5.53
CA SER A 19 -20.12 23.17 -6.29
C SER A 19 -18.90 23.90 -5.69
N PHE A 20 -17.73 23.37 -6.11
CA PHE A 20 -16.43 24.00 -6.43
C PHE A 20 -15.68 24.86 -5.40
N SER A 21 -14.45 24.44 -5.05
CA SER A 21 -13.16 25.09 -5.44
C SER A 21 -11.99 24.62 -4.54
N SER A 22 -10.83 24.34 -5.14
CA SER A 22 -9.52 24.22 -4.46
C SER A 22 -8.83 25.61 -4.38
N PRO A 23 -7.57 25.74 -3.91
CA PRO A 23 -7.09 25.55 -2.53
C PRO A 23 -6.36 26.83 -2.03
N ILE A 24 -6.19 27.02 -0.72
CA ILE A 24 -5.36 28.12 -0.19
C ILE A 24 -4.37 27.61 0.88
N LYS A 25 -3.10 27.96 0.65
CA LYS A 25 -1.92 27.87 1.53
C LYS A 25 -1.93 29.00 2.58
N ASN A 26 -1.17 28.83 3.67
CA ASN A 26 -0.40 29.85 4.44
C ASN A 26 -0.56 29.69 5.98
N PRO A 27 0.25 30.37 6.83
CA PRO A 27 1.55 29.87 7.31
C PRO A 27 1.72 30.08 8.85
N PHE A 28 2.95 29.91 9.32
CA PHE A 28 3.51 30.35 10.61
C PHE A 28 2.88 31.59 11.26
N PHE A 29 2.67 31.54 12.58
CA PHE A 29 2.97 32.66 13.48
C PHE A 29 3.36 32.17 14.89
N SER A 30 4.45 32.74 15.38
CA SER A 30 4.94 32.72 16.76
C SER A 30 4.42 33.96 17.47
N SER A 31 4.02 33.85 18.74
CA SER A 31 4.22 34.94 19.71
C SER A 31 4.02 34.48 21.15
N THR A 32 4.94 34.95 21.96
CA THR A 32 5.22 34.74 23.37
C THR A 32 4.33 35.52 24.35
N LEU A 33 4.36 35.03 25.61
CA LEU A 33 4.35 35.74 26.90
C LEU A 33 3.06 36.40 27.43
N SER A 34 2.63 35.95 28.61
CA SER A 34 2.48 36.82 29.80
C SER A 34 2.41 35.97 31.08
N HIS A 35 2.85 36.60 32.17
CA HIS A 35 3.34 36.03 33.42
C HIS A 35 2.42 36.51 34.57
N VAL A 36 2.59 35.93 35.77
CA VAL A 36 2.35 36.50 37.14
C VAL A 36 1.03 36.06 37.82
N PRO A 37 0.92 35.87 39.17
CA PRO A 37 1.89 35.45 40.21
C PRO A 37 1.40 34.32 41.18
N SER A 38 2.35 33.95 42.03
CA SER A 38 2.40 33.06 43.20
C SER A 38 1.33 33.17 44.30
N TYR A 39 1.15 32.07 45.03
CA TYR A 39 0.96 32.06 46.49
C TYR A 39 1.76 30.91 47.13
N LYS A 40 2.58 31.25 48.13
CA LYS A 40 3.27 30.31 49.04
C LYS A 40 2.50 30.27 50.35
N ILE A 41 2.31 29.08 50.92
CA ILE A 41 2.10 28.89 52.36
C ILE A 41 2.99 27.73 52.80
N SER A 42 3.84 28.01 53.78
CA SER A 42 4.69 27.06 54.49
C SER A 42 4.04 26.71 55.83
N THR A 43 4.08 25.44 56.21
CA THR A 43 3.95 25.01 57.61
C THR A 43 4.91 23.87 57.88
N THR A 44 5.85 24.15 58.78
CA THR A 44 6.82 23.24 59.38
C THR A 44 6.18 22.35 60.44
N ALA A 45 6.53 21.06 60.46
CA ALA A 45 6.51 20.24 61.67
C ALA A 45 7.67 19.23 61.61
N HIS A 46 8.57 19.33 62.57
CA HIS A 46 9.61 18.35 62.88
C HIS A 46 9.00 17.14 63.59
N TYR A 47 9.51 15.92 63.34
CA TYR A 47 10.06 15.03 64.39
C TYR A 47 10.61 13.71 63.79
N SER A 48 11.84 13.40 64.23
CA SER A 48 12.47 12.08 64.46
C SER A 48 12.75 11.10 63.31
N SER A 49 14.05 10.95 63.02
CA SER A 49 14.68 9.86 62.26
C SER A 49 14.81 8.56 63.07
N PRO A 50 14.86 7.40 62.39
CA PRO A 50 15.90 6.42 62.67
C PRO A 50 16.73 6.02 61.43
N SER A 51 17.89 5.45 61.75
CA SER A 51 19.12 5.07 61.03
C SER A 51 19.02 4.40 59.63
N PRO A 52 20.11 4.43 58.83
CA PRO A 52 20.10 4.13 57.40
C PRO A 52 20.28 2.63 57.09
N SER A 53 19.51 2.15 56.11
CA SER A 53 19.70 0.88 55.41
C SER A 53 20.77 1.02 54.29
N PRO A 54 21.47 -0.08 53.94
CA PRO A 54 22.64 -0.04 53.05
C PRO A 54 22.28 0.27 51.59
N PRO A 55 23.20 0.84 50.80
CA PRO A 55 22.91 1.22 49.42
C PRO A 55 22.79 -0.01 48.50
N PRO A 56 21.86 -0.01 47.54
CA PRO A 56 21.86 -1.00 46.47
C PRO A 56 23.05 -0.75 45.52
N PRO A 57 23.54 -1.79 44.82
CA PRO A 57 24.71 -1.66 43.96
C PRO A 57 24.44 -0.71 42.78
N LEU A 58 25.47 0.07 42.44
CA LEU A 58 25.55 0.93 41.26
C LEU A 58 25.33 0.10 39.98
N SER A 59 24.09 0.03 39.50
CA SER A 59 23.82 -0.26 38.10
C SER A 59 24.02 1.02 37.31
N ALA A 60 24.85 0.92 36.28
CA ALA A 60 25.14 2.00 35.36
C ALA A 60 23.83 2.64 34.87
N ALA A 61 23.67 3.93 35.15
CA ALA A 61 22.69 4.76 34.48
C ALA A 61 23.08 4.87 33.00
N MET A 62 22.73 3.85 32.22
CA MET A 62 22.54 4.04 30.79
C MET A 62 21.35 4.96 30.66
N ASN A 63 21.64 6.13 30.09
CA ASN A 63 20.72 7.15 29.67
C ASN A 63 19.66 6.48 28.79
N THR A 64 18.56 6.01 29.37
CA THR A 64 17.39 5.58 28.61
C THR A 64 16.78 6.85 28.06
N GLN A 65 17.29 7.29 26.92
CA GLN A 65 16.48 8.04 25.99
C GLN A 65 15.23 7.19 25.79
N VAL A 66 14.15 7.64 26.41
CA VAL A 66 12.81 7.19 26.10
C VAL A 66 12.61 7.56 24.64
N PHE A 67 12.94 6.63 23.74
CA PHE A 67 12.46 6.67 22.38
C PHE A 67 10.95 6.51 22.47
N SER A 68 10.26 7.63 22.62
CA SER A 68 8.80 7.69 22.62
C SER A 68 8.33 7.41 21.21
N SER A 69 7.80 6.20 21.04
CA SER A 69 6.75 5.75 20.14
C SER A 69 7.16 4.44 19.48
N SER A 70 6.95 3.32 20.17
CA SER A 70 6.68 2.07 19.48
C SER A 70 5.35 2.27 18.74
N SER A 71 5.41 2.75 17.49
CA SER A 71 4.19 2.98 16.71
C SER A 71 3.55 1.62 16.42
N ARG A 72 2.55 1.26 17.23
CA ARG A 72 1.66 0.12 17.01
C ARG A 72 1.21 0.13 15.55
N TRP A 73 1.23 -1.03 14.89
CA TRP A 73 0.70 -1.15 13.54
C TRP A 73 -0.77 -0.72 13.52
N ARG A 74 -1.14 0.04 12.49
CA ARG A 74 -2.49 0.56 12.26
C ARG A 74 -2.92 0.23 10.84
N PRO A 75 -4.12 -0.31 10.61
CA PRO A 75 -4.63 -0.52 9.25
C PRO A 75 -4.79 0.81 8.51
N MET A 76 -4.67 0.78 7.18
CA MET A 76 -4.96 1.95 6.34
C MET A 76 -6.42 2.39 6.52
N CYS A 77 -6.66 3.69 6.64
CA CYS A 77 -8.02 4.21 6.61
C CYS A 77 -8.61 4.04 5.20
N LEU A 78 -9.62 3.18 5.05
CA LEU A 78 -10.24 2.92 3.74
C LEU A 78 -10.89 4.17 3.12
N TYR A 79 -11.44 5.06 3.94
CA TYR A 79 -11.97 6.34 3.47
C TYR A 79 -10.86 7.26 2.97
N PHE A 80 -9.71 7.27 3.65
CA PHE A 80 -8.55 8.05 3.23
C PHE A 80 -8.02 7.55 1.89
N THR A 81 -7.90 6.24 1.72
CA THR A 81 -7.39 5.67 0.47
C THR A 81 -8.31 5.92 -0.73
N GLN A 82 -9.55 6.36 -0.48
CA GLN A 82 -10.52 6.76 -1.50
C GLN A 82 -10.71 8.28 -1.61
N GLY A 83 -9.93 9.10 -0.86
CA GLY A 83 -10.07 10.56 -0.83
C GLY A 83 -11.34 11.05 -0.12
N LYS A 84 -11.92 10.26 0.78
CA LYS A 84 -13.21 10.51 1.46
C LYS A 84 -13.10 10.64 2.98
N CYS A 85 -11.89 10.62 3.55
CA CYS A 85 -11.73 10.73 5.00
C CYS A 85 -12.00 12.16 5.48
N THR A 86 -12.91 12.31 6.43
CA THR A 86 -13.26 13.59 7.06
C THR A 86 -12.78 13.69 8.51
N GLN A 87 -12.10 12.67 9.02
CA GLN A 87 -11.67 12.56 10.42
C GLN A 87 -10.16 12.81 10.61
N MET A 88 -9.56 13.62 9.73
CA MET A 88 -8.12 13.91 9.76
C MET A 88 -7.68 14.72 10.99
N ASP A 89 -8.62 15.41 11.65
CA ASP A 89 -8.37 16.23 12.83
C ASP A 89 -8.80 15.51 14.14
N ASP A 90 -9.30 14.27 14.09
CA ASP A 90 -9.69 13.49 15.27
C ASP A 90 -8.51 12.64 15.77
N PRO A 91 -7.91 12.95 16.95
CA PRO A 91 -6.81 12.17 17.51
C PRO A 91 -7.16 10.68 17.70
N SER A 92 -8.41 10.37 18.07
CA SER A 92 -8.85 8.98 18.29
C SER A 92 -8.87 8.18 17.00
N HIS A 93 -9.18 8.82 15.87
CA HIS A 93 -9.13 8.24 14.54
C HIS A 93 -7.67 8.05 14.08
N LEU A 94 -6.82 9.07 14.27
CA LEU A 94 -5.40 9.01 13.93
C LEU A 94 -4.62 7.96 14.74
N GLU A 95 -5.03 7.67 15.97
CA GLU A 95 -4.47 6.58 16.78
C GLU A 95 -4.84 5.18 16.26
N LYS A 96 -5.99 5.05 15.58
CA LYS A 96 -6.51 3.77 15.08
C LYS A 96 -6.09 3.47 13.64
N PHE A 97 -5.99 4.48 12.79
CA PHE A 97 -5.79 4.29 11.35
C PHE A 97 -4.56 5.00 10.80
N ASN A 98 -3.90 4.34 9.85
CA ASN A 98 -2.82 4.92 9.08
C ASN A 98 -3.35 5.72 7.88
N HIS A 99 -2.71 6.86 7.62
CA HIS A 99 -3.00 7.78 6.52
C HIS A 99 -1.74 8.09 5.69
N ASP A 100 -0.68 7.33 5.90
CA ASP A 100 0.55 7.43 5.14
C ASP A 100 0.83 6.10 4.45
N CYS A 101 0.55 6.05 3.15
CA CYS A 101 0.80 4.87 2.32
C CYS A 101 2.31 4.68 2.04
N SER A 102 3.09 5.76 2.10
CA SER A 102 4.52 5.78 1.78
C SER A 102 5.40 5.32 2.94
N LYS A 103 4.91 5.42 4.18
CA LYS A 103 5.64 5.05 5.41
C LYS A 103 6.35 3.70 5.32
N ASP A 104 5.69 2.71 4.72
CA ASP A 104 6.17 1.33 4.65
C ASP A 104 7.04 1.05 3.41
N LEU A 105 7.22 2.05 2.53
CA LEU A 105 7.85 1.93 1.21
C LEU A 105 9.10 2.81 1.06
N GLN A 106 9.68 3.26 2.16
CA GLN A 106 10.92 4.05 2.13
C GLN A 106 12.11 3.15 1.82
N VAL A 107 12.96 3.60 0.89
CA VAL A 107 14.21 2.92 0.51
C VAL A 107 15.39 3.80 0.92
N ASN A 108 16.46 3.21 1.46
CA ASN A 108 17.65 3.96 1.86
C ASN A 108 18.38 4.54 0.65
N GLY A 109 18.86 5.78 0.74
CA GLY A 109 19.54 6.46 -0.38
C GLY A 109 20.78 5.73 -0.89
N THR A 110 21.54 5.08 -0.01
CA THR A 110 22.75 4.30 -0.35
C THR A 110 22.46 3.05 -1.20
N ASP A 111 21.23 2.55 -1.13
CA ASP A 111 20.79 1.35 -1.86
C ASP A 111 20.38 1.70 -3.30
N ILE A 112 19.95 2.95 -3.52
CA ILE A 112 19.52 3.45 -4.83
C ILE A 112 20.71 3.59 -5.80
N GLU A 113 21.90 3.92 -5.30
CA GLU A 113 23.10 4.12 -6.13
C GLU A 113 23.61 2.84 -6.82
N LYS A 114 23.24 1.67 -6.28
CA LYS A 114 23.70 0.36 -6.77
C LYS A 114 22.76 -0.27 -7.79
N LYS A 115 21.59 0.35 -8.03
CA LYS A 115 20.54 -0.28 -8.83
C LYS A 115 20.83 -0.23 -10.33
N CYS A 116 20.28 -1.20 -11.05
CA CYS A 116 20.22 -1.16 -12.51
C CYS A 116 19.15 -0.18 -13.00
N SER A 117 19.44 0.52 -14.11
CA SER A 117 18.42 1.33 -14.81
C SER A 117 17.35 0.43 -15.43
N GLN A 118 16.11 0.87 -15.35
CA GLN A 118 14.95 0.14 -15.87
C GLN A 118 14.52 0.74 -17.22
N ASN A 119 13.85 -0.06 -18.05
CA ASN A 119 13.36 0.38 -19.37
C ASN A 119 12.02 1.13 -19.31
N VAL A 120 11.45 1.27 -18.12
CA VAL A 120 10.21 2.01 -17.84
C VAL A 120 10.47 2.99 -16.71
N ASP A 121 9.74 4.10 -16.72
CA ASP A 121 9.86 5.12 -15.69
C ASP A 121 9.07 4.74 -14.43
N PHE A 122 7.97 4.03 -14.60
CA PHE A 122 7.07 3.67 -13.50
C PHE A 122 6.68 2.18 -13.49
N LEU A 123 6.45 1.67 -12.29
CA LEU A 123 5.98 0.31 -12.05
C LEU A 123 4.67 0.37 -11.26
N LEU A 124 3.62 -0.22 -11.82
CA LEU A 124 2.27 -0.25 -11.22
C LEU A 124 2.09 -1.58 -10.48
N VAL A 125 2.32 -1.58 -9.17
CA VAL A 125 2.14 -2.79 -8.35
C VAL A 125 0.66 -2.98 -8.05
N ILE A 126 0.10 -4.13 -8.42
CA ILE A 126 -1.31 -4.45 -8.27
C ILE A 126 -1.49 -5.84 -7.67
N ASP A 127 -2.42 -5.96 -6.72
CA ASP A 127 -2.84 -7.23 -6.11
C ASP A 127 -4.34 -7.15 -5.81
N LEU A 128 -5.14 -7.85 -6.61
CA LEU A 128 -6.60 -7.78 -6.53
C LEU A 128 -7.11 -8.75 -5.47
N GLU A 129 -8.15 -8.35 -4.74
CA GLU A 129 -8.86 -9.27 -3.85
C GLU A 129 -10.25 -9.60 -4.40
N GLY A 130 -10.72 -10.80 -4.07
CA GLY A 130 -12.08 -11.26 -4.37
C GLY A 130 -12.16 -12.59 -5.12
N LYS A 131 -13.23 -13.34 -4.86
CA LYS A 131 -13.40 -14.70 -5.40
C LYS A 131 -14.19 -14.70 -6.70
N VAL A 132 -15.47 -14.34 -6.62
CA VAL A 132 -16.38 -14.29 -7.77
C VAL A 132 -16.15 -13.00 -8.54
N GLU A 133 -16.30 -11.87 -7.88
CA GLU A 133 -16.00 -10.54 -8.41
C GLU A 133 -14.72 -9.98 -7.77
N ILE A 134 -14.16 -8.93 -8.35
CA ILE A 134 -13.12 -8.11 -7.71
C ILE A 134 -13.81 -7.33 -6.60
N LEU A 135 -13.25 -7.38 -5.39
CA LEU A 135 -13.74 -6.66 -4.21
C LEU A 135 -12.78 -5.56 -3.76
N GLU A 136 -11.50 -5.67 -4.09
CA GLU A 136 -10.49 -4.66 -3.82
C GLU A 136 -9.63 -4.46 -5.07
N PHE A 137 -9.41 -3.19 -5.42
CA PHE A 137 -8.60 -2.78 -6.57
C PHE A 137 -7.55 -1.77 -6.11
N PRO A 138 -6.44 -2.23 -5.50
CA PRO A 138 -5.30 -1.41 -5.13
C PRO A 138 -4.25 -1.41 -6.26
N VAL A 139 -3.70 -0.24 -6.56
CA VAL A 139 -2.55 -0.06 -7.45
C VAL A 139 -1.61 0.97 -6.84
N LEU A 140 -0.34 0.63 -6.72
CA LEU A 140 0.71 1.54 -6.27
C LEU A 140 1.55 1.99 -7.47
N LEU A 141 1.76 3.29 -7.62
CA LEU A 141 2.65 3.87 -8.64
C LEU A 141 4.05 4.07 -8.04
N ILE A 142 5.00 3.23 -8.42
CA ILE A 142 6.39 3.31 -7.95
C ILE A 142 7.25 3.93 -9.04
N ASP A 143 8.04 4.95 -8.70
CA ASP A 143 9.05 5.52 -9.59
C ASP A 143 10.25 4.56 -9.68
N ALA A 144 10.63 4.16 -10.89
CA ALA A 144 11.69 3.18 -11.10
C ALA A 144 13.11 3.75 -10.84
N LYS A 145 13.25 5.08 -10.72
CA LYS A 145 14.50 5.78 -10.44
C LYS A 145 14.70 6.06 -8.95
N SER A 146 13.72 6.62 -8.26
CA SER A 146 13.81 6.89 -6.83
C SER A 146 13.36 5.72 -5.97
N LEU A 147 12.68 4.74 -6.56
CA LEU A 147 12.00 3.64 -5.86
C LEU A 147 10.90 4.10 -4.89
N SER A 148 10.51 5.38 -4.94
CA SER A 148 9.50 5.93 -4.05
C SER A 148 8.09 5.67 -4.57
N LEU A 149 7.14 5.55 -3.65
CA LEU A 149 5.72 5.67 -3.99
C LEU A 149 5.42 7.10 -4.48
N VAL A 150 4.97 7.22 -5.71
CA VAL A 150 4.54 8.50 -6.33
C VAL A 150 3.09 8.80 -5.98
N ASP A 151 2.23 7.81 -6.17
CA ASP A 151 0.80 7.90 -5.90
C ASP A 151 0.19 6.48 -5.79
N PHE A 152 -1.07 6.38 -5.42
CA PHE A 152 -1.79 5.12 -5.39
C PHE A 152 -3.26 5.29 -5.79
N PHE A 153 -3.82 4.25 -6.39
CA PHE A 153 -5.24 4.11 -6.64
C PHE A 153 -5.79 2.99 -5.77
N HIS A 154 -6.84 3.24 -5.01
CA HIS A 154 -7.47 2.20 -4.21
C HIS A 154 -9.00 2.33 -4.22
N ARG A 155 -9.68 1.27 -4.65
CA ARG A 155 -11.14 1.15 -4.58
C ARG A 155 -11.53 -0.16 -3.93
N VAL A 156 -12.55 -0.11 -3.09
CA VAL A 156 -13.04 -1.27 -2.35
C VAL A 156 -14.55 -1.37 -2.47
N TRP A 157 -15.03 -2.60 -2.58
CA TRP A 157 -16.44 -2.98 -2.60
C TRP A 157 -16.82 -3.61 -1.26
N HIS A 158 -17.55 -2.85 -0.46
CA HIS A 158 -18.24 -3.39 0.70
C HIS A 158 -19.66 -2.81 0.68
N ASP A 159 -20.65 -3.63 0.32
CA ASP A 159 -22.10 -3.37 0.37
C ASP A 159 -22.63 -2.06 -0.27
N THR A 160 -21.76 -1.33 -0.97
CA THR A 160 -22.04 -0.12 -1.75
C THR A 160 -21.45 -0.33 -3.13
N ALA A 161 -22.26 -0.92 -3.99
CA ALA A 161 -21.89 -1.44 -5.31
C ALA A 161 -21.52 -0.32 -6.29
N GLN A 162 -20.32 0.27 -6.20
CA GLN A 162 -19.78 1.05 -7.33
C GLN A 162 -19.53 0.07 -8.48
N PRO A 163 -20.27 0.10 -9.60
CA PRO A 163 -20.08 -0.87 -10.67
C PRO A 163 -18.62 -0.88 -11.16
N PHE A 164 -18.11 -2.03 -11.59
CA PHE A 164 -16.72 -2.15 -12.06
C PHE A 164 -16.38 -1.13 -13.14
N LYS A 165 -17.35 -0.83 -14.00
CA LYS A 165 -17.25 0.18 -15.04
C LYS A 165 -16.89 1.56 -14.48
N GLU A 166 -17.45 1.97 -13.35
CA GLU A 166 -17.13 3.24 -12.69
C GLU A 166 -15.73 3.20 -12.07
N VAL A 167 -15.33 2.08 -11.47
CA VAL A 167 -13.97 1.88 -10.97
C VAL A 167 -12.96 2.02 -12.10
N MET A 168 -13.23 1.41 -13.25
CA MET A 168 -12.37 1.51 -14.43
C MET A 168 -12.30 2.93 -14.99
N GLN A 169 -13.40 3.68 -15.01
CA GLN A 169 -13.38 5.09 -15.43
C GLN A 169 -12.52 5.96 -14.50
N GLN A 170 -12.61 5.72 -13.19
CA GLN A 170 -11.78 6.43 -12.22
C GLN A 170 -10.30 6.02 -12.35
N PHE A 171 -10.03 4.75 -12.61
CA PHE A 171 -8.67 4.26 -12.85
C PHE A 171 -8.06 4.85 -14.12
N GLU A 172 -8.83 4.92 -15.21
CA GLU A 172 -8.41 5.56 -16.47
C GLU A 172 -8.13 7.06 -16.31
N ALA A 173 -8.95 7.77 -15.53
CA ALA A 173 -8.72 9.17 -15.19
C ALA A 173 -7.41 9.33 -14.39
N TRP A 174 -7.16 8.45 -13.43
CA TRP A 174 -5.93 8.42 -12.64
C TRP A 174 -4.70 8.13 -13.50
N LEU A 175 -4.76 7.15 -14.40
CA LEU A 175 -3.67 6.87 -15.36
C LEU A 175 -3.39 8.07 -16.28
N SER A 176 -4.45 8.75 -16.73
CA SER A 176 -4.33 9.93 -17.60
C SER A 176 -3.72 11.12 -16.87
N GLN A 177 -4.10 11.34 -15.61
CA GLN A 177 -3.53 12.39 -14.74
C GLN A 177 -2.01 12.25 -14.60
N HIS A 178 -1.51 11.01 -14.57
CA HIS A 178 -0.09 10.69 -14.50
C HIS A 178 0.60 10.56 -15.86
N ASN A 179 -0.10 10.86 -16.97
CA ASN A 179 0.39 10.75 -18.35
C ASN A 179 0.90 9.34 -18.71
N LEU A 180 0.30 8.30 -18.12
CA LEU A 180 0.68 6.90 -18.35
C LEU A 180 -0.12 6.24 -19.48
N TRP A 181 -1.30 6.80 -19.76
CA TRP A 181 -2.24 6.30 -20.75
C TRP A 181 -3.12 7.43 -21.29
N GLU A 182 -3.51 7.34 -22.57
CA GLU A 182 -4.41 8.29 -23.21
C GLU A 182 -5.54 7.53 -23.92
N LYS A 183 -6.77 7.96 -23.64
CA LYS A 183 -7.98 7.29 -24.13
C LYS A 183 -8.10 7.26 -25.65
N GLU A 184 -7.78 8.37 -26.30
CA GLU A 184 -7.91 8.53 -27.75
C GLU A 184 -6.93 7.65 -28.53
N LYS A 185 -5.77 7.36 -27.95
CA LYS A 185 -4.77 6.46 -28.54
C LYS A 185 -5.14 4.99 -28.35
N GLY A 186 -6.10 4.69 -27.46
CA GLY A 186 -6.55 3.32 -27.17
C GLY A 186 -5.41 2.35 -26.86
N SER A 187 -4.29 2.88 -26.33
CA SER A 187 -3.00 2.23 -26.42
C SER A 187 -2.65 1.44 -25.15
N ARG A 188 -1.50 0.75 -25.22
CA ARG A 188 -0.79 0.21 -24.06
C ARG A 188 -0.30 1.38 -23.18
N LEU A 189 0.19 1.06 -21.98
CA LEU A 189 0.94 2.01 -21.17
C LEU A 189 2.18 2.49 -21.94
N THR A 190 2.54 3.77 -21.83
CA THR A 190 3.64 4.38 -22.61
C THR A 190 4.98 4.36 -21.90
N ARG A 191 4.98 4.52 -20.57
CA ARG A 191 6.18 4.71 -19.73
C ARG A 191 6.17 3.84 -18.48
N ALA A 192 5.27 2.86 -18.44
CA ALA A 192 5.02 2.09 -17.25
C ALA A 192 4.64 0.64 -17.54
N ALA A 193 4.82 -0.23 -16.55
CA ALA A 193 4.41 -1.62 -16.62
C ALA A 193 3.73 -2.07 -15.33
N PHE A 194 2.72 -2.93 -15.44
CA PHE A 194 2.13 -3.59 -14.28
C PHE A 194 3.08 -4.62 -13.69
N VAL A 195 3.10 -4.71 -12.36
CA VAL A 195 3.80 -5.72 -11.57
C VAL A 195 2.80 -6.46 -10.69
N THR A 196 2.78 -7.77 -10.78
CA THR A 196 1.85 -8.66 -10.05
C THR A 196 2.61 -9.75 -9.28
N CYS A 197 2.00 -10.33 -8.24
CA CYS A 197 2.55 -11.51 -7.55
C CYS A 197 1.96 -12.83 -8.09
N GLY A 198 2.19 -13.07 -9.38
CA GLY A 198 1.60 -14.19 -10.11
C GLY A 198 0.80 -13.71 -11.30
N ASN A 199 0.15 -14.64 -11.98
CA ASN A 199 -0.59 -14.31 -13.20
C ASN A 199 -2.07 -14.07 -12.94
N TRP A 200 -2.60 -14.39 -11.75
CA TRP A 200 -4.04 -14.46 -11.51
C TRP A 200 -4.75 -13.13 -11.79
N ASP A 201 -4.21 -12.00 -11.34
CA ASP A 201 -4.81 -10.67 -11.47
C ASP A 201 -5.12 -10.30 -12.93
N LEU A 202 -4.09 -10.28 -13.77
CA LEU A 202 -4.17 -9.76 -15.14
C LEU A 202 -4.44 -10.85 -16.19
N LYS A 203 -4.01 -12.10 -15.93
CA LYS A 203 -4.35 -13.23 -16.81
C LYS A 203 -5.79 -13.68 -16.64
N THR A 204 -6.31 -13.68 -15.42
CA THR A 204 -7.57 -14.36 -15.08
C THR A 204 -8.63 -13.37 -14.58
N LYS A 205 -8.35 -12.62 -13.52
CA LYS A 205 -9.37 -11.91 -12.77
C LYS A 205 -9.92 -10.68 -13.49
N ILE A 206 -9.05 -9.82 -14.02
CA ILE A 206 -9.48 -8.64 -14.80
C ILE A 206 -10.34 -9.03 -16.02
N PRO A 207 -9.93 -9.99 -16.89
CA PRO A 207 -10.78 -10.43 -18.00
C PRO A 207 -12.13 -10.98 -17.56
N GLN A 208 -12.17 -11.80 -16.50
CA GLN A 208 -13.42 -12.34 -15.96
C GLN A 208 -14.34 -11.21 -15.46
N GLN A 209 -13.79 -10.24 -14.74
CA GLN A 209 -14.59 -9.10 -14.27
C GLN A 209 -15.09 -8.26 -15.44
N CYS A 210 -14.28 -8.07 -16.49
CA CYS A 210 -14.70 -7.37 -17.70
C CYS A 210 -15.90 -8.06 -18.37
N GLU A 211 -15.86 -9.39 -18.49
CA GLU A 211 -16.95 -10.20 -19.04
C GLU A 211 -18.25 -10.06 -18.22
N VAL A 212 -18.16 -10.24 -16.91
CA VAL A 212 -19.31 -10.07 -15.98
C VAL A 212 -19.89 -8.65 -16.07
N SER A 213 -19.03 -7.65 -16.24
CA SER A 213 -19.42 -6.24 -16.28
C SER A 213 -19.81 -5.75 -17.68
N GLY A 214 -19.76 -6.61 -18.70
CA GLY A 214 -20.05 -6.24 -20.09
C GLY A 214 -19.14 -5.15 -20.66
N ILE A 215 -17.89 -5.06 -20.21
CA ILE A 215 -16.90 -4.10 -20.72
C ILE A 215 -15.80 -4.81 -21.50
N LYS A 216 -15.27 -4.14 -22.53
CA LYS A 216 -14.12 -4.65 -23.28
C LYS A 216 -12.87 -4.60 -22.39
N LEU A 217 -12.08 -5.67 -22.41
CA LEU A 217 -10.78 -5.73 -21.73
C LEU A 217 -9.88 -4.57 -22.20
N PRO A 218 -9.46 -3.65 -21.31
CA PRO A 218 -8.65 -2.52 -21.71
C PRO A 218 -7.23 -2.90 -22.18
N PRO A 219 -6.71 -2.28 -23.27
CA PRO A 219 -5.40 -2.64 -23.85
C PRO A 219 -4.18 -2.46 -22.92
N TYR A 220 -4.28 -1.62 -21.88
CA TYR A 220 -3.19 -1.44 -20.91
C TYR A 220 -2.96 -2.65 -19.99
N PHE A 221 -3.90 -3.61 -19.93
CA PHE A 221 -3.71 -4.87 -19.18
C PHE A 221 -3.12 -6.02 -20.01
N MET A 222 -2.70 -5.74 -21.26
CA MET A 222 -2.28 -6.80 -22.18
C MET A 222 -0.84 -7.28 -21.96
N GLU A 223 -0.08 -6.66 -21.06
CA GLU A 223 1.17 -7.22 -20.55
C GLU A 223 1.39 -6.86 -19.10
N TRP A 224 2.24 -7.66 -18.46
CA TRP A 224 2.64 -7.46 -17.09
C TRP A 224 3.93 -8.19 -16.75
N ILE A 225 4.47 -7.80 -15.61
CA ILE A 225 5.64 -8.38 -14.97
C ILE A 225 5.14 -9.22 -13.79
N ASN A 226 5.23 -10.53 -13.92
CA ASN A 226 5.02 -11.46 -12.82
C ASN A 226 6.31 -11.49 -11.99
N LEU A 227 6.26 -10.86 -10.81
CA LEU A 227 7.41 -10.71 -9.93
C LEU A 227 8.03 -12.07 -9.55
N LYS A 228 7.23 -13.13 -9.48
CA LYS A 228 7.70 -14.48 -9.18
C LYS A 228 8.62 -15.06 -10.25
N ASP A 229 8.35 -14.75 -11.52
CA ASP A 229 9.16 -15.25 -12.63
C ASP A 229 10.49 -14.47 -12.68
N VAL A 230 10.46 -13.15 -12.47
CA VAL A 230 11.69 -12.35 -12.32
C VAL A 230 12.50 -12.84 -11.12
N TYR A 231 11.85 -13.12 -9.99
CA TYR A 231 12.50 -13.61 -8.77
C TYR A 231 13.22 -14.93 -9.01
N LEU A 232 12.56 -15.89 -9.66
CA LEU A 232 13.15 -17.18 -10.02
C LEU A 232 14.40 -17.01 -10.88
N ASN A 233 14.32 -16.19 -11.94
CA ASN A 233 15.42 -16.02 -12.89
C ASN A 233 16.59 -15.22 -12.31
N PHE A 234 16.31 -14.27 -11.41
CA PHE A 234 17.33 -13.42 -10.81
C PHE A 234 18.05 -14.11 -9.63
N TYR A 235 17.32 -14.71 -8.70
CA TYR A 235 17.92 -15.37 -7.53
C TYR A 235 18.18 -16.87 -7.72
N GLY A 236 17.78 -17.45 -8.84
CA GLY A 236 17.95 -18.88 -9.14
C GLY A 236 17.15 -19.80 -8.21
N ARG A 237 16.11 -19.30 -7.54
CA ARG A 237 15.30 -20.07 -6.57
C ARG A 237 13.82 -19.73 -6.65
N GLU A 238 12.98 -20.76 -6.53
CA GLU A 238 11.54 -20.59 -6.59
C GLU A 238 10.95 -19.92 -5.34
N ALA A 239 9.90 -19.12 -5.56
CA ALA A 239 9.06 -18.60 -4.49
C ALA A 239 7.58 -18.73 -4.87
N ARG A 240 6.81 -19.49 -4.09
CA ARG A 240 5.41 -19.82 -4.45
C ARG A 240 4.47 -18.60 -4.49
N GLY A 241 4.81 -17.57 -3.72
CA GLY A 241 4.05 -16.32 -3.60
C GLY A 241 4.80 -15.28 -2.77
N MET A 242 4.15 -14.16 -2.49
CA MET A 242 4.70 -13.01 -1.77
C MET A 242 5.37 -13.43 -0.46
N MET A 243 4.66 -14.18 0.40
CA MET A 243 5.19 -14.66 1.69
C MET A 243 6.49 -15.47 1.55
N SER A 244 6.64 -16.25 0.48
CA SER A 244 7.87 -17.01 0.22
C SER A 244 9.03 -16.08 -0.16
N MET A 245 8.78 -15.10 -1.03
CA MET A 245 9.79 -14.11 -1.42
C MET A 245 10.24 -13.29 -0.21
N MET A 246 9.29 -12.79 0.58
CA MET A 246 9.57 -12.02 1.79
C MET A 246 10.42 -12.81 2.79
N LYS A 247 10.05 -14.07 3.07
CA LYS A 247 10.82 -14.93 3.97
C LYS A 247 12.26 -15.15 3.48
N GLN A 248 12.44 -15.39 2.19
CA GLN A 248 13.76 -15.65 1.60
C GLN A 248 14.65 -14.39 1.49
N LEU A 249 14.04 -13.20 1.46
CA LEU A 249 14.73 -11.91 1.47
C LEU A 249 14.80 -11.27 2.86
N GLU A 250 14.33 -11.97 3.90
CA GLU A 250 14.29 -11.51 5.29
C GLU A 250 13.51 -10.19 5.47
N ILE A 251 12.48 -9.99 4.64
CA ILE A 251 11.58 -8.83 4.72
C ILE A 251 10.43 -9.18 5.67
N PRO A 252 10.24 -8.46 6.79
CA PRO A 252 9.14 -8.72 7.71
C PRO A 252 7.81 -8.35 7.06
N LEU A 253 6.77 -9.17 7.27
CA LEU A 253 5.40 -8.84 6.84
C LEU A 253 4.92 -7.58 7.58
N LEU A 254 4.38 -6.63 6.83
CA LEU A 254 3.65 -5.48 7.38
C LEU A 254 2.19 -5.58 6.96
N GLY A 255 1.25 -5.27 7.86
CA GLY A 255 -0.16 -5.38 7.50
C GLY A 255 -0.80 -6.72 7.81
N CYS A 256 -2.00 -6.89 7.28
CA CYS A 256 -2.74 -8.14 7.28
C CYS A 256 -2.64 -8.78 5.89
N HIS A 257 -2.31 -10.07 5.84
CA HIS A 257 -2.36 -10.80 4.58
C HIS A 257 -3.81 -10.96 4.11
N HIS A 258 -4.06 -10.88 2.80
CA HIS A 258 -5.38 -10.87 2.15
C HIS A 258 -6.17 -9.56 2.30
N LEU A 259 -5.46 -8.47 2.59
CA LEU A 259 -5.92 -7.10 2.40
C LEU A 259 -5.13 -6.57 1.21
N GLY A 260 -5.79 -6.33 0.08
CA GLY A 260 -5.12 -6.07 -1.19
C GLY A 260 -4.15 -4.89 -1.12
N ILE A 261 -4.49 -3.83 -0.38
CA ILE A 261 -3.61 -2.68 -0.17
C ILE A 261 -2.35 -3.03 0.64
N ASP A 262 -2.47 -3.90 1.64
CA ASP A 262 -1.34 -4.36 2.45
C ASP A 262 -0.46 -5.33 1.66
N ASP A 263 -1.06 -6.26 0.91
CA ASP A 263 -0.33 -7.19 0.03
C ASP A 263 0.35 -6.43 -1.12
N SER A 264 -0.30 -5.44 -1.74
CA SER A 264 0.32 -4.56 -2.73
C SER A 264 1.56 -3.83 -2.19
N LYS A 265 1.49 -3.32 -0.95
CA LYS A 265 2.66 -2.70 -0.30
C LYS A 265 3.79 -3.71 -0.08
N ASN A 266 3.49 -4.92 0.39
CA ASN A 266 4.51 -5.93 0.61
C ASN A 266 5.13 -6.43 -0.71
N ILE A 267 4.34 -6.56 -1.77
CA ILE A 267 4.84 -6.85 -3.12
C ILE A 267 5.75 -5.71 -3.59
N ALA A 268 5.38 -4.45 -3.36
CA ALA A 268 6.22 -3.30 -3.67
C ALA A 268 7.54 -3.33 -2.90
N ARG A 269 7.57 -3.76 -1.63
CA ARG A 269 8.81 -3.92 -0.85
C ARG A 269 9.72 -5.01 -1.40
N VAL A 270 9.14 -6.13 -1.85
CA VAL A 270 9.90 -7.18 -2.56
C VAL A 270 10.46 -6.64 -3.87
N LEU A 271 9.64 -5.93 -4.64
CA LEU A 271 10.05 -5.28 -5.89
C LEU A 271 11.22 -4.30 -5.67
N GLN A 272 11.10 -3.40 -4.69
CA GLN A 272 12.15 -2.45 -4.32
C GLN A 272 13.45 -3.17 -3.95
N ARG A 273 13.37 -4.23 -3.13
CA ARG A 273 14.54 -5.03 -2.77
C ARG A 273 15.20 -5.66 -3.99
N MET A 274 14.41 -6.24 -4.90
CA MET A 274 14.93 -6.81 -6.15
C MET A 274 15.61 -5.76 -7.03
N LEU A 275 15.03 -4.56 -7.14
CA LEU A 275 15.63 -3.45 -7.90
C LEU A 275 16.96 -3.00 -7.29
N VAL A 276 17.03 -2.87 -5.96
CA VAL A 276 18.26 -2.57 -5.21
C VAL A 276 19.32 -3.64 -5.43
N ASP A 277 18.93 -4.91 -5.40
CA ASP A 277 19.85 -6.04 -5.61
C ASP A 277 20.33 -6.13 -7.07
N GLY A 278 19.73 -5.35 -7.99
CA GLY A 278 20.18 -5.21 -9.38
C GLY A 278 19.30 -5.92 -10.42
N ALA A 279 18.13 -6.41 -10.03
CA ALA A 279 17.22 -7.09 -10.95
C ALA A 279 16.65 -6.14 -12.01
N LEU A 280 16.44 -6.66 -13.22
CA LEU A 280 15.76 -5.97 -14.31
C LEU A 280 14.29 -6.39 -14.38
N MET A 281 13.39 -5.40 -14.30
CA MET A 281 11.96 -5.60 -14.38
C MET A 281 11.53 -5.61 -15.85
N GLN A 282 11.43 -6.82 -16.40
CA GLN A 282 11.01 -7.06 -17.78
C GLN A 282 9.64 -7.72 -17.81
N VAL A 283 8.77 -7.25 -18.71
CA VAL A 283 8.17 -8.12 -19.73
C VAL A 283 8.05 -9.63 -19.45
N THR A 284 7.22 -10.17 -18.54
CA THR A 284 7.17 -11.65 -18.37
C THR A 284 6.01 -12.33 -19.09
N ALA A 285 4.91 -11.62 -19.33
CA ALA A 285 3.73 -12.18 -19.98
C ALA A 285 2.99 -11.14 -20.82
N LYS A 286 2.43 -11.60 -21.93
CA LYS A 286 1.67 -10.77 -22.88
C LYS A 286 0.45 -11.50 -23.40
N ARG A 287 -0.69 -10.82 -23.48
CA ARG A 287 -1.93 -11.29 -24.09
C ARG A 287 -1.99 -10.88 -25.55
N ASN A 288 -2.26 -11.85 -26.42
CA ASN A 288 -2.50 -11.57 -27.84
C ASN A 288 -3.91 -10.94 -28.02
N PRO A 289 -4.03 -9.75 -28.64
CA PRO A 289 -5.32 -9.07 -28.78
C PRO A 289 -6.36 -9.83 -29.61
N GLY A 290 -5.92 -10.64 -30.58
CA GLY A 290 -6.80 -11.42 -31.45
C GLY A 290 -7.28 -12.71 -30.79
N SER A 291 -6.36 -13.53 -30.30
CA SER A 291 -6.70 -14.85 -29.74
C SER A 291 -7.01 -14.86 -28.25
N GLN A 292 -6.73 -13.76 -27.55
CA GLN A 292 -6.80 -13.62 -26.08
C GLN A 292 -5.91 -14.60 -25.30
N LYS A 293 -5.11 -15.42 -25.99
CA LYS A 293 -4.13 -16.32 -25.40
C LYS A 293 -2.97 -15.53 -24.81
N VAL A 294 -2.45 -16.02 -23.69
CA VAL A 294 -1.31 -15.43 -23.00
C VAL A 294 -0.04 -16.19 -23.37
N GLU A 295 0.92 -15.45 -23.87
CA GLU A 295 2.29 -15.84 -24.12
C GLU A 295 3.14 -15.51 -22.90
N PHE A 296 3.96 -16.46 -22.45
CA PHE A 296 4.92 -16.27 -21.37
C PHE A 296 6.31 -16.12 -21.99
N LEU A 297 6.99 -15.03 -21.66
CA LEU A 297 8.23 -14.62 -22.33
C LEU A 297 9.49 -15.20 -21.68
N PHE A 298 9.38 -15.70 -20.44
CA PHE A 298 10.49 -16.34 -19.73
C PHE A 298 10.36 -17.87 -19.86
N GLU A 299 11.46 -18.54 -20.18
CA GLU A 299 11.53 -20.01 -20.22
C GLU A 299 11.37 -20.61 -18.82
N ASN A 300 12.18 -20.14 -17.87
CA ASN A 300 12.05 -20.50 -16.46
C ASN A 300 10.92 -19.69 -15.83
N ARG A 301 9.82 -20.35 -15.50
CA ARG A 301 8.66 -19.71 -14.87
C ARG A 301 8.04 -20.61 -13.82
N ILE A 302 7.38 -20.00 -12.85
CA ILE A 302 6.67 -20.77 -11.84
C ILE A 302 5.42 -21.38 -12.47
N GLN A 303 5.46 -22.70 -12.65
CA GLN A 303 4.29 -23.46 -13.05
C GLN A 303 3.49 -23.80 -11.80
N HIS A 304 2.26 -23.29 -11.69
CA HIS A 304 1.34 -23.87 -10.72
C HIS A 304 1.03 -25.29 -11.17
N PRO A 305 1.07 -26.30 -10.27
CA PRO A 305 0.59 -27.63 -10.58
C PRO A 305 -0.81 -27.48 -11.18
N SER A 306 -1.03 -28.06 -12.34
CA SER A 306 -2.37 -28.17 -12.89
C SER A 306 -3.23 -28.75 -11.76
N ARG A 307 -4.30 -28.03 -11.36
CA ARG A 307 -5.36 -28.67 -10.60
C ARG A 307 -5.85 -29.80 -11.50
N GLN A 308 -5.40 -31.03 -11.24
CA GLN A 308 -6.06 -32.21 -11.75
C GLN A 308 -7.52 -32.02 -11.38
N ARG A 309 -8.38 -31.87 -12.40
CA ARG A 309 -9.82 -31.93 -12.21
C ARG A 309 -10.09 -33.28 -11.55
N ARG A 310 -10.37 -33.25 -10.25
CA ARG A 310 -11.12 -34.30 -9.58
C ARG A 310 -12.59 -33.91 -9.69
#